data_AF-A0A352RJ31-F1
#
_entry.id   AF-A0A352RJ31-F1
#
_cell.length_a   1.000
_cell.length_b   1.000
_cell.length_c   1.000
_cell.angle_alpha   90.00
_cell.angle_beta   90.00
_cell.angle_gamma   90.00
#
_symmetry.space_group_name_H-M   'P 1'
#
loop_
_entity.id
_entity.type
_entity.pdbx_description
1 polymer ?
#
loop_
_entity_poly.entity_id
_entity_poly.type
_entity_poly.pdbx_seq_one_letter_code
_entity_poly.pdbx_strand_id
1 'polypeptide(L)'
;MSKAMNDFRLKLGGREYVPIIVGGMGVDISTAELALEAARLGGIGHISDAMVPTVSDRRFNTKFVQEKQKKYKYNIGNTDKSAVKFDLERLAEAQRLFVSRTMESKKGDGAIFINCMEK
;
A
#
# COMPACT_ATOMS: atom_id res chain seq x y z
N MET A 1 -0.10 -14.29 37.91
CA MET A 1 -0.22 -13.03 37.12
C MET A 1 -0.58 -13.40 35.69
N SER A 2 -1.60 -12.78 35.09
CA SER A 2 -1.87 -12.95 33.66
C SER A 2 -0.83 -12.15 32.87
N LYS A 3 -0.30 -12.75 31.79
CA LYS A 3 0.55 -12.02 30.87
C LYS A 3 -0.30 -11.08 30.02
N ALA A 4 0.22 -9.90 29.69
CA ALA A 4 -0.41 -8.92 28.83
C ALA A 4 0.40 -8.72 27.54
N MET A 5 -0.23 -8.15 26.52
CA MET A 5 0.40 -7.89 25.22
C MET A 5 1.68 -7.06 25.32
N ASN A 6 1.76 -6.13 26.28
CA ASN A 6 2.94 -5.31 26.52
C ASN A 6 4.12 -6.07 27.11
N ASP A 7 3.95 -7.31 27.59
CA ASP A 7 5.05 -8.14 28.09
C ASP A 7 5.87 -8.78 26.95
N PHE A 8 5.40 -8.67 25.71
CA PHE A 8 5.95 -9.35 24.52
C PHE A 8 6.37 -8.37 23.42
N ARG A 9 6.91 -7.21 23.80
CA ARG A 9 7.30 -6.18 22.84
C ARG A 9 8.24 -6.71 21.74
N LEU A 10 7.94 -6.35 20.49
CA LEU A 10 8.77 -6.68 19.34
C LEU A 10 9.85 -5.62 19.17
N LYS A 11 11.12 -6.03 19.19
CA LYS A 11 12.25 -5.14 18.88
C LYS A 11 12.70 -5.35 17.44
N LEU A 12 12.66 -4.29 16.63
CA LEU A 12 13.02 -4.34 15.22
C LEU A 12 13.65 -3.00 14.79
N GLY A 13 14.82 -3.04 14.16
CA GLY A 13 15.50 -1.83 13.65
C GLY A 13 15.80 -0.78 14.71
N GLY A 14 16.09 -1.19 15.96
CA GLY A 14 16.32 -0.28 17.08
C GLY A 14 15.07 0.37 17.67
N ARG A 15 13.88 -0.03 17.24
CA ARG A 15 12.58 0.43 17.75
C ARG A 15 11.81 -0.71 18.40
N GLU A 16 10.80 -0.35 19.19
CA GLU A 16 10.00 -1.31 19.95
C GLU A 16 8.51 -1.15 19.67
N TYR A 17 7.84 -2.23 19.29
CA TYR A 17 6.46 -2.27 18.85
C TYR A 17 5.58 -3.17 19.71
N VAL A 18 4.28 -2.90 19.72
CA VAL A 18 3.29 -3.92 20.08
C VAL A 18 3.46 -5.09 19.11
N PRO A 19 3.47 -6.37 19.56
CA PRO A 19 3.68 -7.53 18.69
C PRO A 19 2.45 -7.85 17.82
N ILE A 20 1.83 -6.84 17.22
CA ILE A 20 0.72 -6.93 16.29
C ILE A 20 1.19 -6.36 14.95
N ILE A 21 1.09 -7.19 13.92
CA ILE A 21 1.47 -6.85 12.55
C ILE A 21 0.27 -7.14 11.65
N VAL A 22 -0.24 -6.11 10.97
CA VAL A 22 -1.27 -6.27 9.95
C VAL A 22 -0.59 -6.43 8.60
N GLY A 23 -0.88 -7.52 7.89
CA GLY A 23 -0.30 -7.82 6.57
C GLY A 23 -0.82 -6.90 5.46
N GLY A 24 -0.01 -6.73 4.41
CA GLY A 24 -0.29 -5.82 3.28
C GLY A 24 -0.84 -6.56 2.07
N MET A 25 -2.14 -6.84 2.08
CA MET A 25 -2.83 -7.46 0.95
C MET A 25 -3.12 -6.42 -0.14
N GLY A 26 -2.94 -6.84 -1.39
CA GLY A 26 -3.01 -5.96 -2.55
C GLY A 26 -4.40 -5.44 -2.88
N VAL A 27 -4.46 -4.53 -3.86
CA VAL A 27 -5.72 -3.99 -4.43
C VAL A 27 -6.65 -3.38 -3.37
N ASP A 28 -6.05 -2.72 -2.37
CA ASP A 28 -6.76 -1.99 -1.30
C ASP A 28 -7.60 -2.88 -0.37
N ILE A 29 -7.21 -4.15 -0.17
CA ILE A 29 -7.83 -4.98 0.90
C ILE A 29 -7.22 -4.64 2.26
N SER A 30 -5.90 -4.52 2.35
CA SER A 30 -5.23 -3.89 3.49
C SER A 30 -5.10 -2.40 3.22
N THR A 31 -6.14 -1.66 3.57
CA THR A 31 -6.23 -0.23 3.26
C THR A 31 -5.19 0.58 4.05
N ALA A 32 -4.91 1.79 3.57
CA ALA A 32 -4.09 2.75 4.32
C ALA A 32 -4.67 3.01 5.71
N GLU A 33 -5.99 3.10 5.86
CA GLU A 33 -6.64 3.35 7.15
C GLU A 33 -6.39 2.22 8.17
N LEU A 34 -6.46 0.96 7.73
CA LEU A 34 -6.17 -0.17 8.61
C LEU A 34 -4.70 -0.19 9.04
N ALA A 35 -3.78 0.09 8.11
CA ALA A 35 -2.36 0.20 8.42
C ALA A 35 -2.08 1.35 9.40
N LEU A 36 -2.74 2.50 9.20
CA LEU A 36 -2.64 3.66 10.06
C LEU A 36 -3.15 3.39 11.48
N GLU A 37 -4.24 2.64 11.61
CA GLU A 37 -4.78 2.31 12.93
C GLU A 37 -3.88 1.34 13.70
N ALA A 38 -3.30 0.34 13.02
CA ALA A 38 -2.28 -0.52 13.62
C ALA A 38 -1.07 0.29 14.10
N ALA A 39 -0.59 1.24 13.28
CA ALA A 39 0.51 2.13 13.66
C ALA A 39 0.15 3.05 14.84
N ARG A 40 -1.08 3.60 14.86
CA ARG A 40 -1.58 4.46 15.94
C ARG A 40 -1.57 3.74 17.28
N LEU A 41 -1.88 2.44 17.29
CA LEU A 41 -1.89 1.57 18.47
C LEU A 41 -0.49 1.03 18.83
N GLY A 42 0.57 1.46 18.13
CA GLY A 42 1.94 1.06 18.40
C GLY A 42 2.38 -0.25 17.75
N GLY A 43 1.54 -0.85 16.91
CA GLY A 43 1.87 -2.02 16.08
C GLY A 43 2.48 -1.64 14.73
N ILE A 44 2.50 -2.60 13.81
CA ILE A 44 3.00 -2.40 12.44
C ILE A 44 1.86 -2.63 11.45
N GLY A 45 1.52 -1.60 10.68
CA GLY A 45 0.58 -1.71 9.57
C GLY A 45 1.32 -1.83 8.24
N HIS A 46 0.83 -2.66 7.31
CA HIS A 46 1.37 -2.74 5.96
C HIS A 46 0.41 -2.14 4.94
N ILE A 47 0.94 -1.30 4.06
CA ILE A 47 0.31 -0.95 2.78
C ILE A 47 0.88 -1.86 1.67
N SER A 48 0.26 -1.85 0.48
CA SER A 48 0.73 -2.62 -0.67
C SER A 48 0.82 -1.76 -1.92
N ASP A 49 1.83 -1.99 -2.75
CA ASP A 49 1.98 -1.32 -4.04
C ASP A 49 1.28 -2.06 -5.19
N ALA A 50 0.59 -3.16 -4.88
CA ALA A 50 -0.15 -3.96 -5.84
C ALA A 50 -1.27 -3.14 -6.48
N MET A 51 -1.26 -3.02 -7.81
CA MET A 51 -2.24 -2.23 -8.55
C MET A 51 -2.38 -0.80 -8.03
N VAL A 52 -1.30 -0.19 -7.52
CA VAL A 52 -1.37 1.17 -6.95
C VAL A 52 -1.98 2.22 -7.88
N PRO A 53 -1.82 2.18 -9.23
CA PRO A 53 -2.56 3.11 -10.10
C PRO A 53 -4.09 2.98 -9.98
N THR A 54 -4.61 1.76 -9.79
CA THR A 54 -6.04 1.53 -9.54
C THR A 54 -6.46 2.09 -8.18
N VAL A 55 -5.63 1.92 -7.16
CA VAL A 55 -5.88 2.48 -5.82
C VAL A 55 -5.88 4.01 -5.89
N SER A 56 -4.91 4.60 -6.59
CA SER A 56 -4.84 6.05 -6.79
C SER A 56 -6.05 6.61 -7.51
N ASP A 57 -6.54 5.94 -8.56
CA ASP A 57 -7.73 6.39 -9.28
C ASP A 57 -8.97 6.41 -8.35
N ARG A 58 -9.10 5.42 -7.44
CA ARG A 58 -10.20 5.34 -6.47
C ARG A 58 -10.07 6.35 -5.33
N ARG A 59 -8.87 6.56 -4.80
CA ARG A 59 -8.62 7.29 -3.54
C ARG A 59 -8.22 8.75 -3.74
N PHE A 60 -7.60 9.07 -4.87
CA PHE A 60 -6.99 10.38 -5.13
C PHE A 60 -7.49 11.04 -6.42
N ASN A 61 -8.55 10.50 -7.02
CA ASN A 61 -9.17 11.05 -8.24
C ASN A 61 -8.19 11.18 -9.42
N THR A 62 -7.19 10.30 -9.48
CA THR A 62 -6.31 10.16 -10.66
C THR A 62 -7.04 9.42 -11.77
N LYS A 63 -6.43 9.35 -12.97
CA LYS A 63 -7.00 8.69 -14.15
C LYS A 63 -6.03 7.72 -14.83
N PHE A 64 -5.06 7.20 -14.09
CA PHE A 64 -3.97 6.40 -14.64
C PHE A 64 -4.46 5.16 -15.39
N VAL A 65 -5.41 4.42 -14.80
CA VAL A 65 -5.95 3.20 -15.40
C VAL A 65 -6.96 3.55 -16.50
N GLN A 66 -7.79 4.58 -16.29
CA GLN A 66 -8.73 5.06 -17.29
C GLN A 66 -8.01 5.47 -18.59
N GLU A 67 -6.93 6.23 -18.48
CA GLU A 67 -6.14 6.68 -19.62
C GLU A 67 -5.35 5.54 -20.26
N LYS A 68 -4.80 4.60 -19.47
CA LYS A 68 -4.20 3.37 -19.99
C LYS A 68 -5.22 2.57 -20.81
N GLN A 69 -6.44 2.40 -20.31
CA GLN A 69 -7.51 1.71 -21.02
C GLN A 69 -7.89 2.43 -22.32
N LYS A 70 -7.98 3.77 -22.30
CA LYS A 70 -8.24 4.58 -23.50
C LYS A 70 -7.13 4.41 -24.55
N LYS A 71 -5.85 4.46 -24.13
CA LYS A 71 -4.68 4.28 -25.00
C LYS A 71 -4.66 2.90 -25.67
N TYR A 72 -4.96 1.85 -24.92
CA TYR A 72 -4.92 0.47 -25.40
C TYR A 72 -6.30 -0.11 -25.73
N LYS A 73 -7.30 0.73 -26.07
CA LYS A 73 -8.66 0.28 -26.40
C LYS A 73 -8.69 -0.73 -27.54
N TYR A 74 -7.79 -0.56 -28.52
CA TYR A 74 -7.63 -1.48 -29.65
C TYR A 74 -7.19 -2.89 -29.24
N ASN A 75 -6.59 -3.04 -28.05
CA ASN A 75 -6.09 -4.30 -27.54
C ASN A 75 -7.06 -4.98 -26.55
N ILE A 76 -8.29 -4.49 -26.41
CA ILE A 76 -9.34 -5.13 -25.61
C ILE A 76 -9.74 -6.46 -26.29
N GLY A 77 -9.90 -7.53 -25.52
CA GLY A 77 -10.26 -8.86 -26.05
C GLY A 77 -9.11 -9.65 -26.70
N ASN A 78 -8.02 -8.99 -27.12
CA ASN A 78 -6.83 -9.68 -27.63
C ASN A 78 -6.14 -10.49 -26.52
N THR A 79 -5.84 -11.76 -26.74
CA THR A 79 -5.09 -12.60 -25.80
C THR A 79 -3.63 -12.18 -25.71
N ASP A 80 -3.06 -11.67 -26.81
CA ASP A 80 -1.73 -11.08 -26.78
C ASP A 80 -1.76 -9.66 -26.18
N LYS A 81 -1.12 -9.50 -25.03
CA LYS A 81 -0.94 -8.22 -24.32
C LYS A 81 0.48 -7.69 -24.40
N SER A 82 1.35 -8.26 -25.24
CA SER A 82 2.76 -7.88 -25.37
C SER A 82 2.97 -6.37 -25.58
N ALA A 83 2.09 -5.72 -26.34
CA ALA A 83 2.09 -4.28 -26.60
C ALA A 83 1.69 -3.41 -25.38
N VAL A 84 1.02 -3.97 -24.37
CA VAL A 84 0.56 -3.24 -23.18
C VAL A 84 1.65 -3.27 -22.13
N LYS A 85 2.41 -2.18 -22.03
CA LYS A 85 3.47 -2.02 -21.01
C LYS A 85 3.02 -1.18 -19.81
N PHE A 86 3.80 -1.27 -18.73
CA PHE A 86 3.72 -0.29 -17.65
C PHE A 86 4.22 1.06 -18.13
N ASP A 87 3.54 2.10 -17.69
CA ASP A 87 4.03 3.46 -17.74
C ASP A 87 4.75 3.69 -16.40
N LEU A 88 6.09 3.68 -16.43
CA LEU A 88 6.91 3.72 -15.22
C LEU A 88 6.84 5.07 -14.51
N GLU A 89 6.62 6.16 -15.25
CA GLU A 89 6.46 7.50 -14.67
C GLU A 89 5.17 7.58 -13.87
N ARG A 90 4.05 7.13 -14.46
CA ARG A 90 2.75 7.06 -13.77
C ARG A 90 2.77 6.09 -12.60
N LEU A 91 3.48 4.97 -12.73
CA LEU A 91 3.62 4.02 -11.63
C LEU A 91 4.38 4.65 -10.45
N ALA A 92 5.49 5.32 -10.73
CA ALA A 92 6.27 6.01 -9.71
C ALA A 92 5.48 7.17 -9.07
N GLU A 93 4.67 7.91 -9.85
CA GLU A 93 3.76 8.93 -9.34
C GLU A 93 2.68 8.34 -8.41
N ALA A 94 2.01 7.26 -8.84
CA ALA A 94 0.99 6.57 -8.04
C ALA A 94 1.58 6.04 -6.72
N GLN A 95 2.77 5.43 -6.76
CA GLN A 95 3.48 4.97 -5.57
C GLN A 95 3.81 6.14 -4.62
N ARG A 96 4.42 7.22 -5.14
CA ARG A 96 4.74 8.40 -4.33
C ARG A 96 3.50 8.99 -3.67
N LEU A 97 2.42 9.15 -4.43
CA LEU A 97 1.18 9.71 -3.91
C LEU A 97 0.59 8.85 -2.78
N PHE A 98 0.49 7.54 -2.99
CA PHE A 98 -0.06 6.63 -1.99
C PHE A 98 0.78 6.54 -0.71
N VAL A 99 2.10 6.42 -0.86
CA VAL A 99 3.04 6.37 0.28
C VAL A 99 3.05 7.69 1.04
N SER A 100 3.21 8.83 0.36
CA SER A 100 3.26 10.14 1.02
C SER A 100 1.97 10.44 1.78
N ARG A 101 0.79 10.24 1.17
CA ARG A 101 -0.50 10.48 1.84
C ARG A 101 -0.71 9.60 3.07
N THR A 102 -0.28 8.34 2.99
CA THR A 102 -0.31 7.43 4.14
C THR A 102 0.62 7.93 5.24
N MET A 103 1.87 8.26 4.92
CA MET A 103 2.85 8.69 5.91
C MET A 103 2.52 10.04 6.54
N GLU A 104 1.99 10.99 5.76
CA GLU A 104 1.47 12.29 6.25
C GLU A 104 0.34 12.11 7.28
N SER A 105 -0.46 11.06 7.14
CA SER A 105 -1.59 10.76 8.03
C SER A 105 -1.18 9.94 9.26
N LYS A 106 0.06 9.43 9.31
CA LYS A 106 0.53 8.54 10.37
C LYS A 106 0.54 9.25 11.72
N LYS A 107 -0.01 8.58 12.73
CA LYS A 107 0.02 8.98 14.14
C LYS A 107 0.56 7.83 14.98
N GLY A 108 1.04 8.13 16.18
CA GLY A 108 1.58 7.15 17.12
C GLY A 108 2.94 6.57 16.72
N ASP A 109 3.49 5.77 17.62
CA ASP A 109 4.87 5.28 17.56
C ASP A 109 5.05 3.99 16.76
N GLY A 110 3.95 3.40 16.29
CA GLY A 110 3.98 2.22 15.42
C GLY A 110 4.62 2.50 14.06
N ALA A 111 4.70 1.48 13.21
CA ALA A 111 5.33 1.61 11.89
C ALA A 111 4.34 1.35 10.75
N ILE A 112 4.64 1.96 9.60
CA ILE A 112 4.02 1.63 8.32
C ILE A 112 5.08 0.97 7.46
N PHE A 113 4.81 -0.25 7.02
CA PHE A 113 5.63 -1.03 6.11
C PHE A 113 4.93 -1.13 4.76
N ILE A 114 5.67 -1.48 3.71
CA ILE A 114 5.10 -1.66 2.37
C ILE A 114 5.43 -3.06 1.86
N ASN A 115 4.39 -3.76 1.40
CA ASN A 115 4.55 -4.97 0.62
C ASN A 115 4.82 -4.58 -0.83
N CYS A 116 6.05 -4.85 -1.29
CA CYS A 116 6.51 -4.57 -2.65
C CYS A 116 6.25 -5.77 -3.55
N MET A 117 5.43 -5.59 -4.59
CA MET A 117 5.18 -6.59 -5.61
C MET A 117 6.05 -6.32 -6.84
N GLU A 118 6.54 -7.39 -7.48
CA GLU A 118 7.25 -7.31 -8.76
C GLU A 118 6.37 -6.63 -9.83
N LYS A 119 7.00 -5.85 -10.71
CA LYS A 119 6.36 -5.02 -11.74
C LYS A 119 6.82 -5.43 -13.13
#